data_AF-A0AAD5G6U7-F1
#
_entry.id   AF-A0AAD5G6U7-F1
#
_cell.length_a   1.000
_cell.length_b   1.000
_cell.length_c   1.000
_cell.angle_alpha   90.00
_cell.angle_beta   90.00
_cell.angle_gamma   90.00
#
_symmetry.space_group_name_H-M   'P 1'
#
loop_
_entity.id
_entity.type
_entity.pdbx_description
1 polymer ?
#
loop_
_entity_poly.entity_id
_entity_poly.type
_entity_poly.pdbx_seq_one_letter_code
_entity_poly.pdbx_strand_id
1 'polypeptide(L)'
;DLSFNNLSGKIPSSFSLLGNQNPVHIYLTNNDLTGPMPRWVRSSTKNVDLCYNHFTWDASAPDNCEQGTVNVVESYSSSTSEQ
;
A
#
# COMPACT_ATOMS: atom_id res chain seq x y z
N ASP A 1 -1.73 -3.63 -8.27
CA ASP A 1 -1.55 -4.25 -6.96
C ASP A 1 -0.22 -4.98 -6.96
N LEU A 2 0.64 -4.75 -5.98
CA LEU A 2 1.88 -5.49 -5.75
C LEU A 2 1.97 -5.96 -4.28
N SER A 3 0.83 -6.16 -3.62
CA SER A 3 0.74 -6.64 -2.26
C SER A 3 1.24 -8.08 -2.15
N PHE A 4 1.66 -8.51 -0.96
CA PHE A 4 2.11 -9.89 -0.67
C PHE A 4 3.28 -10.35 -1.54
N ASN A 5 4.26 -9.45 -1.73
CA ASN A 5 5.51 -9.75 -2.41
C ASN A 5 6.69 -9.53 -1.44
N ASN A 6 7.91 -9.77 -1.93
CA ASN A 6 9.15 -9.51 -1.19
C ASN A 6 9.85 -8.24 -1.71
N LEU A 7 9.07 -7.22 -2.08
CA LEU A 7 9.64 -5.95 -2.53
C LEU A 7 10.32 -5.26 -1.36
N SER A 8 11.52 -4.73 -1.59
CA SER A 8 12.32 -4.08 -0.57
C SER A 8 12.89 -2.75 -1.05
N GLY A 9 13.44 -1.97 -0.12
CA GLY A 9 13.95 -0.63 -0.37
C GLY A 9 12.88 0.45 -0.28
N LYS A 10 13.19 1.65 -0.79
CA LYS A 10 12.36 2.85 -0.64
C LYS A 10 11.35 2.98 -1.77
N ILE A 11 10.18 3.56 -1.48
CA ILE A 11 9.26 3.98 -2.54
C ILE A 11 9.89 5.18 -3.29
N PRO A 12 10.05 5.11 -4.63
CA PRO A 12 10.61 6.21 -5.42
C PRO A 12 9.74 7.47 -5.35
N SER A 13 10.38 8.65 -5.32
CA SER A 13 9.66 9.94 -5.35
C SER A 13 8.87 10.14 -6.64
N SER A 14 9.29 9.52 -7.74
CA SER A 14 8.60 9.58 -9.04
C SER A 14 7.17 9.02 -9.01
N PHE A 15 6.80 8.24 -7.99
CA PHE A 15 5.42 7.75 -7.82
C PHE A 15 4.43 8.90 -7.58
N SER A 16 4.90 10.07 -7.15
CA SER A 16 4.06 11.28 -7.06
C SER A 16 3.50 11.71 -8.42
N LEU A 17 4.13 11.31 -9.52
CA LEU A 17 3.73 11.68 -10.89
C LEU A 17 2.70 10.71 -11.49
N LEU A 18 2.47 9.56 -10.85
CA LEU A 18 1.45 8.62 -11.30
C LEU A 18 0.07 9.28 -11.15
N GLY A 19 -0.87 9.03 -12.06
CA GLY A 19 -2.28 9.37 -11.84
C GLY A 19 -2.61 10.86 -11.71
N ASN A 20 -1.87 11.76 -12.35
CA ASN A 20 -2.20 13.20 -12.35
C ASN A 20 -3.54 13.54 -13.04
N GLN A 21 -4.15 12.59 -13.74
CA GLN A 21 -5.38 12.79 -14.53
C GLN A 21 -6.53 11.86 -14.11
N ASN A 22 -6.27 10.80 -13.34
CA ASN A 22 -7.26 9.80 -12.93
C ASN A 22 -6.95 9.27 -11.52
N PRO A 23 -7.97 8.85 -10.75
CA PRO A 23 -7.74 8.17 -9.48
C PRO A 23 -6.87 6.93 -9.72
N VAL A 24 -5.77 6.84 -8.97
CA VAL A 24 -4.87 5.69 -9.01
C VAL A 24 -4.90 5.01 -7.65
N HIS A 25 -5.02 3.69 -7.70
CA HIS A 25 -4.93 2.82 -6.54
C HIS A 25 -3.56 2.16 -6.50
N ILE A 26 -2.85 2.31 -5.38
CA ILE A 26 -1.53 1.75 -5.17
C ILE A 26 -1.61 0.85 -3.94
N TYR A 27 -1.52 -0.46 -4.16
CA TYR A 27 -1.52 -1.45 -3.10
C TYR A 27 -0.14 -2.09 -3.04
N LEU A 28 0.57 -1.88 -1.92
CA LEU A 28 1.91 -2.41 -1.64
C LEU A 28 1.93 -3.14 -0.29
N THR A 29 0.77 -3.58 0.18
CA THR A 29 0.56 -4.19 1.48
C THR A 29 1.41 -5.45 1.64
N ASN A 30 1.98 -5.67 2.83
CA ASN A 30 2.71 -6.90 3.15
C ASN A 30 3.93 -7.13 2.21
N ASN A 31 4.87 -6.20 2.27
CA ASN A 31 6.18 -6.23 1.61
C ASN A 31 7.28 -5.85 2.62
N ASP A 32 8.54 -5.86 2.20
CA ASP A 32 9.71 -5.49 3.01
C ASP A 32 10.20 -4.06 2.71
N LEU A 33 9.30 -3.15 2.30
CA LEU A 33 9.67 -1.78 1.94
C LEU A 33 10.10 -0.98 3.18
N THR A 34 11.12 -0.14 3.04
CA THR A 34 11.78 0.59 4.12
C THR A 34 11.96 2.08 3.81
N GLY A 35 12.32 2.86 4.83
CA GLY A 35 12.67 4.27 4.70
C GLY A 35 11.54 5.23 5.08
N PRO A 36 11.70 6.54 4.82
CA PRO A 36 10.72 7.52 5.23
C PRO A 36 9.44 7.43 4.39
N MET A 37 8.29 7.59 5.05
CA MET A 37 7.01 7.68 4.35
C MET A 37 7.04 8.84 3.34
N PRO A 38 6.80 8.61 2.04
CA PRO A 38 6.88 9.67 1.06
C PRO A 38 5.80 10.74 1.28
N ARG A 39 6.19 12.02 1.25
CA ARG A 39 5.26 13.14 1.51
C ARG A 39 4.05 13.17 0.58
N TRP A 40 4.21 12.72 -0.66
CA TRP A 40 3.13 12.69 -1.64
C TRP A 40 1.99 11.74 -1.23
N VAL A 41 2.25 10.74 -0.38
CA VAL A 41 1.20 9.83 0.12
C VAL A 41 0.15 10.60 0.91
N ARG A 42 0.56 11.67 1.64
CA ARG A 42 -0.36 12.52 2.41
C ARG A 42 -1.13 13.52 1.58
N SER A 43 -0.54 14.00 0.49
CA SER A 43 -1.09 15.09 -0.33
C SER A 43 -1.78 14.61 -1.61
N SER A 44 -1.86 13.30 -1.82
CA SER A 44 -2.35 12.73 -3.07
C SER A 44 -3.81 12.32 -2.95
N THR A 45 -4.59 12.57 -4.01
CA THR A 45 -5.95 12.04 -4.20
C THR A 45 -5.97 10.53 -4.54
N LYS A 46 -4.89 9.82 -4.24
CA LYS A 46 -4.72 8.40 -4.57
C LYS A 46 -5.13 7.57 -3.37
N ASN A 47 -5.76 6.43 -3.60
CA ASN A 47 -5.93 5.45 -2.54
C ASN A 47 -4.66 4.59 -2.49
N VAL A 48 -3.93 4.69 -1.39
CA VAL A 48 -2.63 4.02 -1.22
C VAL A 48 -2.70 3.16 0.04
N ASP A 49 -2.48 1.87 -0.10
CA ASP A 49 -2.29 0.95 1.03
C ASP A 49 -0.82 0.54 1.10
N LEU A 50 -0.19 0.88 2.24
CA LEU A 50 1.21 0.63 2.54
C LEU A 50 1.37 -0.20 3.82
N CYS A 51 0.28 -0.79 4.34
CA CYS A 51 0.29 -1.53 5.59
C CYS A 51 1.27 -2.71 5.53
N TYR A 52 1.74 -3.16 6.70
CA TYR A 52 2.65 -4.29 6.82
C TYR A 52 3.94 -4.12 5.99
N ASN A 53 4.59 -2.97 6.17
CA ASN A 53 5.93 -2.65 5.67
C ASN A 53 6.76 -2.04 6.81
N HIS A 54 8.03 -1.70 6.56
CA HIS A 54 8.99 -1.19 7.54
C HIS A 54 9.30 0.31 7.36
N PHE A 55 8.27 1.13 7.14
CA PHE A 55 8.43 2.57 6.97
C PHE A 55 8.67 3.29 8.30
N THR A 56 9.50 4.33 8.26
CA THR A 56 9.63 5.29 9.36
C THR A 56 8.64 6.42 9.14
N TRP A 57 7.74 6.58 10.10
CA TRP A 57 6.77 7.67 10.13
C TRP A 57 7.40 8.90 10.79
N ASP A 58 7.14 10.10 10.25
CA ASP A 58 7.44 11.30 11.02
C ASP A 58 6.41 11.46 12.15
N ALA A 59 6.72 12.25 13.17
CA ALA A 59 5.87 12.45 14.35
C ALA A 59 4.46 13.01 14.06
N SER A 60 4.15 13.33 12.80
CA SER A 60 2.84 13.82 12.36
C SER A 60 2.04 12.80 11.53
N ALA A 61 2.60 11.61 11.30
CA ALA A 61 1.89 10.52 10.66
C ALA A 61 1.10 9.69 11.69
N PRO A 62 -0.05 9.13 11.29
CA PRO A 62 -0.78 8.21 12.16
C PRO A 62 0.11 7.02 12.51
N ASP A 63 0.21 6.69 13.81
CA ASP A 63 0.97 5.57 14.35
C ASP A 63 0.48 4.20 13.82
N ASN A 64 -0.70 4.19 13.23
CA ASN A 64 -1.36 3.01 12.68
C ASN A 64 -1.65 3.20 11.19
N CYS A 65 -1.33 2.17 10.42
CA CYS A 65 -1.92 2.03 9.10
C CYS A 65 -3.41 1.73 9.29
N GLU A 66 -4.28 2.72 9.10
CA GLU A 66 -5.71 2.47 9.14
C GLU A 66 -6.03 1.48 8.02
N GLN A 67 -6.55 0.32 8.41
CA GLN A 67 -7.05 -0.69 7.48
C GLN A 67 -8.23 -0.08 6.73
N GLY A 68 -7.97 0.62 5.63
CA GLY A 68 -8.99 0.96 4.65
C GLY A 68 -9.70 -0.33 4.26
N THR A 69 -11.03 -0.28 4.13
CA THR A 69 -11.88 -1.44 3.88
C THR A 69 -11.30 -2.29 2.75
N VAL A 70 -10.68 -3.41 3.13
CA VAL A 70 -10.26 -4.45 2.20
C VAL A 70 -11.50 -4.81 1.37
N ASN A 71 -11.39 -4.83 0.04
CA ASN A 71 -12.42 -5.46 -0.78
C ASN A 71 -12.45 -6.94 -0.40
N VAL A 72 -13.35 -7.30 0.52
CA VAL A 72 -13.56 -8.66 1.08
C VAL A 72 -14.06 -9.67 0.03
N VAL A 73 -14.03 -9.30 -1.24
CA VAL A 73 -14.57 -10.07 -2.38
C VAL A 73 -13.53 -11.05 -2.94
N GLU A 74 -12.23 -10.88 -2.68
CA GLU A 74 -11.19 -11.79 -3.19
C GLU A 74 -10.69 -12.84 -2.18
N SER A 75 -11.16 -12.82 -0.93
CA SER A 75 -10.75 -13.79 0.11
C SER A 75 -11.49 -15.13 0.07
N TYR A 76 -12.37 -15.37 -0.90
CA TYR A 76 -12.86 -16.73 -1.17
C TYR A 76 -11.86 -17.46 -2.04
N SER A 77 -10.82 -18.01 -1.40
CA SER A 77 -10.13 -19.17 -1.97
C SER A 77 -11.15 -20.30 -2.03
N SER A 78 -11.74 -20.52 -3.20
CA SER A 78 -12.48 -21.73 -3.52
C SER A 78 -11.47 -22.88 -3.66
N SER A 79 -10.86 -23.29 -2.55
CA SER A 79 -10.29 -24.63 -2.44
C SER A 79 -11.43 -25.60 -2.17
N THR A 80 -12.26 -25.86 -3.18
CA THR A 80 -13.10 -27.06 -3.23
C THR A 80 -12.30 -28.11 -3.97
N SER A 81 -11.42 -28.80 -3.24
CA SER A 81 -11.08 -30.19 -3.56
C SER A 81 -11.94 -31.04 -2.64
N GLU A 82 -13.14 -31.36 -3.09
CA GLU A 82 -13.95 -32.45 -2.53
C GLU A 82 -14.08 -33.52 -3.61
N GLN A 83 -13.56 -34.70 -3.27
CA GLN A 83 -13.88 -35.97 -3.89
C GLN A 83 -14.84 -36.69 -2.95
#